data_AF-A0A564W479-F1
#
_entry.id   AF-A0A564W479-F1
#
_cell.length_a   1.000
_cell.length_b   1.000
_cell.length_c   1.000
_cell.angle_alpha   90.00
_cell.angle_beta   90.00
_cell.angle_gamma   90.00
#
_symmetry.space_group_name_H-M   'P 1'
#
loop_
_entity.id
_entity.type
_entity.pdbx_description
1 polymer ?
#
loop_
_entity_poly.entity_id
_entity_poly.type
_entity_poly.pdbx_seq_one_letter_code
_entity_poly.pdbx_strand_id
1 'polypeptide(L)'
;MLHIIGEVEDLAPWYYYADLVVEPIFEGDGMKTKTVEAMMFGKTILGSDEAFCGYEGLNNYLCNTAEEFIKRITDYKQNGVEKFNKEIRAIYLDRYSETAVLDTMKEAISKYVGD
;
A
#
# COMPACT_ATOMS: atom_id res chain seq x y z
N MET A 1 23.76 -5.56 2.56
CA MET A 1 23.75 -6.62 1.55
C MET A 1 22.41 -6.58 0.85
N LEU A 2 22.39 -6.57 -0.48
CA LEU A 2 21.17 -6.62 -1.28
C LEU A 2 20.82 -8.09 -1.54
N HIS A 3 19.54 -8.43 -1.41
CA HIS A 3 19.03 -9.77 -1.70
C HIS A 3 17.96 -9.67 -2.79
N ILE A 4 18.13 -10.42 -3.87
CA ILE A 4 17.14 -10.55 -4.95
C ILE A 4 16.56 -11.96 -4.83
N ILE A 5 15.26 -12.04 -4.57
CA ILE A 5 14.59 -13.32 -4.30
C ILE A 5 14.02 -13.94 -5.58
N GLY A 6 13.54 -13.11 -6.50
CA GLY A 6 12.78 -13.56 -7.66
C GLY A 6 11.31 -13.77 -7.33
N GLU A 7 10.65 -14.64 -8.09
CA GLU A 7 9.28 -15.06 -7.84
C GLU A 7 9.19 -15.92 -6.57
N VAL A 8 8.09 -15.76 -5.83
CA VAL A 8 7.79 -16.55 -4.63
C VAL A 8 6.33 -17.00 -4.68
N GLU A 9 6.07 -18.20 -4.19
CA GLU A 9 4.70 -18.76 -4.15
C GLU A 9 3.80 -18.01 -3.16
N ASP A 10 4.37 -17.54 -2.04
CA ASP A 10 3.66 -16.81 -0.99
C ASP A 10 4.40 -15.52 -0.61
N LEU A 11 3.71 -14.39 -0.73
CA LEU A 11 4.19 -13.07 -0.37
C LEU A 11 3.97 -12.71 1.09
N ALA A 12 3.05 -13.39 1.79
CA ALA A 12 2.69 -13.06 3.16
C ALA A 12 3.89 -13.02 4.11
N PRO A 13 4.85 -13.98 4.09
CA PRO A 13 6.04 -13.91 4.94
C PRO A 13 6.86 -12.64 4.71
N TRP A 14 7.01 -12.22 3.45
CA TRP A 14 7.77 -11.02 3.09
C TRP A 14 7.14 -9.77 3.67
N TYR A 15 5.82 -9.64 3.59
CA TYR A 15 5.12 -8.56 4.25
C TYR A 15 5.24 -8.66 5.76
N TYR A 16 4.97 -9.81 6.39
CA TYR A 16 5.03 -9.94 7.85
C TYR A 16 6.37 -9.50 8.45
N TYR A 17 7.48 -9.90 7.83
CA TYR A 17 8.81 -9.60 8.33
C TYR A 17 9.35 -8.23 7.90
N ALA A 18 8.86 -7.67 6.80
CA ALA A 18 9.25 -6.34 6.35
C ALA A 18 8.91 -5.26 7.39
N ASP A 19 9.85 -4.35 7.57
CA ASP A 19 9.70 -3.14 8.37
C ASP A 19 8.94 -2.07 7.57
N LEU A 20 9.26 -1.94 6.28
CA LEU A 20 8.79 -0.90 5.38
C LEU A 20 8.69 -1.46 3.96
N VAL A 21 7.71 -0.98 3.19
CA VAL A 21 7.57 -1.27 1.75
C VAL A 21 7.89 0.00 0.96
N VAL A 22 8.68 -0.12 -0.11
CA VAL A 22 9.12 1.01 -0.93
C VAL A 22 8.70 0.76 -2.38
N GLU A 23 7.93 1.68 -2.94
CA GLU A 23 7.32 1.59 -4.27
C GLU A 23 7.72 2.81 -5.12
N PRO A 24 8.97 2.90 -5.59
CA PRO A 24 9.45 4.02 -6.40
C PRO A 24 9.06 3.80 -7.86
N ILE A 25 7.76 3.82 -8.14
CA ILE A 25 7.19 3.52 -9.46
C ILE A 25 7.19 4.79 -10.31
N PHE A 26 7.78 4.75 -11.51
CA PHE A 26 7.86 5.94 -12.38
C PHE A 26 6.71 6.04 -13.37
N GLU A 27 6.18 4.90 -13.81
CA GLU A 27 5.12 4.80 -14.80
C GLU A 27 4.32 3.50 -14.58
N GLY A 28 3.09 3.49 -15.07
CA GLY A 28 2.20 2.33 -15.04
C GLY A 28 0.77 2.75 -15.31
N ASP A 29 -0.12 1.76 -15.38
CA ASP A 29 -1.56 1.99 -15.51
C ASP A 29 -2.31 1.44 -14.30
N GLY A 30 -3.44 2.07 -13.99
CA GLY A 30 -4.37 1.61 -12.96
C GLY A 30 -3.81 1.54 -11.55
N MET A 31 -4.55 0.82 -10.69
CA MET A 31 -4.20 0.62 -9.29
C MET A 31 -3.11 -0.45 -9.15
N LYS A 32 -2.09 -0.17 -8.36
CA LYS A 32 -0.98 -1.11 -8.13
C LYS A 32 -1.37 -2.12 -7.06
N THR A 33 -1.44 -3.41 -7.41
CA THR A 33 -1.86 -4.46 -6.47
C THR A 33 -0.92 -4.56 -5.26
N LYS A 34 0.38 -4.31 -5.44
CA LYS A 34 1.37 -4.37 -4.35
C LYS A 34 1.16 -3.31 -3.28
N THR A 35 0.61 -2.17 -3.65
CA THR A 35 0.21 -1.12 -2.71
C THR A 35 -0.91 -1.61 -1.80
N VAL A 36 -2.02 -2.12 -2.37
CA VAL A 36 -3.14 -2.62 -1.54
C VAL A 36 -2.78 -3.88 -0.75
N GLU A 37 -1.94 -4.77 -1.28
CA GLU A 37 -1.38 -5.89 -0.53
C GLU A 37 -0.59 -5.39 0.69
N ALA A 38 0.31 -4.41 0.53
CA ALA A 38 1.04 -3.83 1.64
C ALA A 38 0.10 -3.14 2.67
N MET A 39 -0.95 -2.46 2.20
CA MET A 39 -1.96 -1.87 3.09
C MET A 39 -2.73 -2.94 3.86
N MET A 40 -3.04 -4.06 3.21
CA MET A 40 -3.68 -5.22 3.84
C MET A 40 -2.81 -5.74 5.00
N PHE A 41 -1.51 -5.87 4.82
CA PHE A 41 -0.61 -6.28 5.91
C PHE A 41 -0.30 -5.15 6.91
N GLY A 42 -0.90 -3.97 6.76
CA GLY A 42 -0.68 -2.81 7.61
C GLY A 42 0.78 -2.35 7.56
N LYS A 43 1.44 -2.45 6.41
CA LYS A 43 2.83 -2.01 6.28
C LYS A 43 2.87 -0.50 6.09
N THR A 44 3.88 0.15 6.66
CA THR A 44 4.23 1.50 6.21
C THR A 44 4.76 1.38 4.78
N ILE A 45 4.12 2.11 3.87
CA ILE A 45 4.50 2.17 2.46
C ILE A 45 5.13 3.53 2.23
N LEU A 46 6.18 3.61 1.43
CA LEU A 46 6.62 4.86 0.81
C LEU A 46 6.45 4.67 -0.69
N GLY A 47 5.69 5.53 -1.34
CA GLY A 47 5.34 5.35 -2.75
C GLY A 47 5.34 6.67 -3.51
N SER A 48 5.55 6.59 -4.82
CA SER A 48 5.36 7.71 -5.74
C SER A 48 3.89 8.01 -6.00
N ASP A 49 3.62 9.12 -6.69
CA ASP A 49 2.28 9.45 -7.18
C ASP A 49 1.70 8.30 -7.99
N GLU A 50 2.52 7.69 -8.85
CA GLU A 50 2.11 6.56 -9.68
C GLU A 50 1.82 5.29 -8.86
N ALA A 51 2.59 5.03 -7.80
CA ALA A 51 2.31 3.91 -6.89
C ALA A 51 0.94 4.06 -6.21
N PHE A 52 0.57 5.30 -5.86
CA PHE A 52 -0.67 5.60 -5.15
C PHE A 52 -1.86 5.92 -6.06
N CYS A 53 -1.72 5.78 -7.38
CA CYS A 53 -2.81 5.98 -8.32
C CYS A 53 -4.03 5.10 -7.96
N GLY A 54 -5.19 5.75 -7.74
CA GLY A 54 -6.44 5.10 -7.33
C GLY A 54 -6.56 4.77 -5.84
N TYR A 55 -5.56 5.13 -5.02
CA TYR A 55 -5.60 4.99 -3.56
C TYR A 55 -5.74 6.35 -2.87
N GLU A 56 -6.66 6.45 -1.92
CA GLU A 56 -6.91 7.65 -1.12
C GLU A 56 -6.31 7.53 0.28
N GLY A 57 -5.96 8.67 0.88
CA GLY A 57 -5.47 8.71 2.27
C GLY A 57 -3.98 8.40 2.44
N LEU A 58 -3.22 8.25 1.35
CA LEU A 58 -1.79 7.91 1.38
C LEU A 58 -0.84 9.11 1.23
N ASN A 59 -1.35 10.35 1.23
CA ASN A 59 -0.53 11.56 1.03
C ASN A 59 0.62 11.70 2.05
N ASN A 60 0.41 11.23 3.28
CA ASN A 60 1.43 11.21 4.34
C ASN A 60 2.55 10.19 4.11
N TYR A 61 2.52 9.47 3.00
CA TYR A 61 3.45 8.39 2.65
C TYR A 61 4.11 8.61 1.28
N LEU A 62 3.81 9.74 0.62
CA LEU A 62 4.27 10.08 -0.72
C LEU A 62 5.77 10.42 -0.74
N CYS A 63 6.46 9.93 -1.77
CA CYS A 63 7.86 10.20 -2.12
C CYS A 63 8.02 10.12 -3.64
N ASN A 64 8.42 11.20 -4.30
CA ASN A 64 8.62 11.27 -5.75
C ASN A 64 10.09 11.43 -6.15
N THR A 65 10.98 11.69 -5.20
CA THR A 65 12.43 11.82 -5.43
C THR A 65 13.22 10.85 -4.55
N ALA A 66 14.42 10.48 -5.02
CA ALA A 66 15.32 9.63 -4.24
C ALA A 66 15.64 10.24 -2.86
N GLU A 67 15.79 11.57 -2.80
CA GLU A 67 16.04 12.33 -1.58
C GLU A 67 14.89 12.20 -0.57
N GLU A 68 13.64 12.27 -1.04
CA GLU A 68 12.46 12.08 -0.20
C GLU A 68 12.38 10.66 0.36
N PHE A 69 12.60 9.64 -0.48
CA PHE A 69 12.67 8.25 -0.04
C PHE A 69 13.75 8.05 1.03
N ILE A 70 14.97 8.52 0.77
CA ILE A 70 16.11 8.40 1.69
C ILE A 70 15.79 9.08 3.03
N LYS A 71 15.23 10.30 2.98
CA LYS A 71 14.86 11.05 4.17
C LYS A 71 13.82 10.28 5.00
N ARG A 72 12.75 9.79 4.37
CA ARG A 72 11.68 9.06 5.05
C ARG A 72 12.13 7.74 5.65
N ILE A 73 12.96 6.98 4.93
CA ILE A 73 13.55 5.74 5.45
C ILE A 73 14.44 6.03 6.67
N THR A 74 15.21 7.12 6.60
CA THR A 74 16.09 7.55 7.70
C THR A 74 15.27 7.97 8.93
N ASP A 75 14.27 8.82 8.75
CA ASP A 75 13.38 9.28 9.82
C ASP A 75 12.64 8.08 10.47
N TYR A 76 12.14 7.15 9.65
CA TYR A 76 11.48 5.93 10.11
C TYR A 76 12.41 5.08 10.99
N LYS A 77 13.68 4.93 10.58
CA LYS A 77 14.67 4.20 11.37
C LYS A 77 15.00 4.91 12.70
N GLN A 78 15.08 6.23 12.70
CA GLN A 78 15.44 7.02 13.89
C GLN A 78 14.33 7.09 14.94
N ASN A 79 13.07 7.14 14.51
CA ASN A 79 11.90 7.24 15.39
C ASN A 79 11.48 5.90 16.00
N GLY A 80 12.13 4.80 15.61
CA GLY A 80 11.77 3.45 16.00
C GLY A 80 10.92 2.77 14.92
N VAL A 81 11.27 1.52 14.63
CA VAL A 81 10.62 0.72 13.59
C VAL A 81 9.31 0.13 14.12
N GLU A 82 8.18 0.62 13.61
CA GLU A 82 6.86 0.02 13.82
C GLU A 82 6.44 -0.77 12.58
N LYS A 83 6.53 -2.11 12.65
CA LYS A 83 6.23 -3.01 11.52
C LYS A 83 4.76 -3.06 11.12
N PHE A 84 3.86 -2.47 11.94
CA PHE A 84 2.43 -2.47 11.72
C PHE A 84 1.83 -1.07 11.90
N ASN A 85 1.50 -0.44 10.79
CA ASN A 85 0.87 0.85 10.69
C ASN A 85 -0.66 0.70 10.74
N LYS A 86 -1.25 1.09 11.89
CA LYS A 86 -2.69 1.02 12.12
C LYS A 86 -3.50 1.95 11.21
N GLU A 87 -2.94 3.11 10.85
CA GLU A 87 -3.60 4.08 9.97
C GLU A 87 -3.78 3.49 8.57
N ILE A 88 -2.69 2.99 7.98
CA ILE A 88 -2.73 2.35 6.67
C ILE A 88 -3.66 1.13 6.67
N ARG A 89 -3.60 0.29 7.72
CA ARG A 89 -4.51 -0.86 7.84
C ARG A 89 -5.97 -0.43 7.90
N ALA A 90 -6.27 0.66 8.62
CA ALA A 90 -7.63 1.19 8.71
C ALA A 90 -8.15 1.66 7.35
N ILE A 91 -7.31 2.37 6.57
CA ILE A 91 -7.65 2.78 5.19
C ILE A 91 -7.98 1.55 4.32
N TYR A 92 -7.17 0.48 4.39
CA TYR A 92 -7.47 -0.76 3.70
C TYR A 92 -8.83 -1.33 4.12
N LEU A 93 -9.07 -1.48 5.42
CA LEU A 93 -10.31 -2.07 5.92
C LEU A 93 -11.55 -1.30 5.47
N ASP A 94 -11.47 0.03 5.53
CA ASP A 94 -12.54 0.96 5.17
C ASP A 94 -12.89 0.94 3.68
N ARG A 95 -11.88 0.84 2.80
CA ARG A 95 -12.05 1.15 1.37
C ARG A 95 -11.70 0.03 0.40
N TYR A 96 -10.78 -0.85 0.78
CA TYR A 96 -10.13 -1.77 -0.14
C TYR A 96 -10.16 -3.24 0.31
N SER A 97 -10.77 -3.52 1.48
CA SER A 97 -11.03 -4.88 1.93
C SER A 97 -12.03 -5.57 1.01
N GLU A 98 -12.00 -6.91 1.00
CA GLU A 98 -12.98 -7.69 0.22
C GLU A 98 -14.41 -7.28 0.54
N THR A 99 -14.72 -7.03 1.82
CA THR A 99 -16.03 -6.55 2.26
C THR A 99 -16.34 -5.16 1.71
N ALA A 100 -15.42 -4.20 1.84
CA ALA A 100 -15.61 -2.84 1.34
C ALA A 100 -15.84 -2.80 -0.18
N VAL A 101 -15.05 -3.58 -0.93
CA VAL A 101 -15.18 -3.71 -2.38
C VAL A 101 -16.51 -4.37 -2.75
N LEU A 102 -16.88 -5.46 -2.06
CA LEU A 102 -18.15 -6.15 -2.30
C LEU A 102 -19.35 -5.23 -2.05
N ASP A 103 -19.33 -4.44 -0.99
CA ASP A 103 -20.43 -3.53 -0.67
C ASP A 103 -20.51 -2.39 -1.69
N THR A 104 -19.38 -1.83 -2.10
CA THR A 104 -19.30 -0.86 -3.22
C THR A 104 -19.89 -1.45 -4.51
N MET A 105 -19.56 -2.70 -4.83
CA MET A 105 -20.11 -3.39 -6.00
C MET A 105 -21.63 -3.60 -5.90
N LYS A 106 -22.13 -4.03 -4.73
CA LYS A 106 -23.58 -4.21 -4.51
C LYS A 106 -24.33 -2.88 -4.66
N GLU A 107 -23.81 -1.80 -4.10
CA GLU A 107 -24.40 -0.47 -4.24
C GLU A 107 -24.44 -0.02 -5.70
N ALA A 108 -23.33 -0.22 -6.43
CA ALA A 108 -23.26 0.12 -7.85
C ALA A 108 -24.26 -0.69 -8.67
N ILE A 109 -24.35 -2.01 -8.46
CA ILE A 109 -25.31 -2.88 -9.16
C ILE A 109 -26.75 -2.49 -8.82
N SER A 110 -27.05 -2.26 -7.53
CA SER A 110 -28.41 -1.95 -7.07
C SER A 110 -28.95 -0.65 -7.67
N LYS A 111 -28.08 0.32 -7.98
CA LYS A 111 -28.47 1.57 -8.67
C LYS A 111 -28.99 1.37 -10.08
N TYR A 112 -28.63 0.27 -10.74
CA TYR A 112 -28.99 0.01 -12.16
C TYR A 112 -29.86 -1.23 -12.35
N VAL A 113 -29.99 -2.09 -11.33
CA VAL A 113 -30.73 -3.36 -11.38
C VAL A 113 -31.91 -3.37 -10.40
N GLY A 114 -31.99 -2.42 -9.45
CA GLY A 114 -33.19 -2.23 -8.64
C GLY A 114 -34.32 -1.61 -9.47
N ASP A 115 -35.53 -2.16 -9.35
CA ASP A 115 -36.75 -1.80 -10.12
C ASP A 115 -36.96 -0.30 -10.38
#